data_AF-A0A327R336-F1
#
_entry.id   AF-A0A327R336-F1
#
_cell.length_a   1.000
_cell.length_b   1.000
_cell.length_c   1.000
_cell.angle_alpha   90.00
_cell.angle_beta   90.00
_cell.angle_gamma   90.00
#
_symmetry.space_group_name_H-M   'P 1'
#
loop_
_entity.id
_entity.type
_entity.pdbx_description
1 polymer ?
#
loop_
_entity_poly.entity_id
_entity_poly.type
_entity_poly.pdbx_seq_one_letter_code
_entity_poly.pdbx_strand_id
1 'polypeptide(L)' 'MEKSNPLSTKNSRIFLTAKDLMAITGFKERATRNLIARIKKKLGINDFTPLTIFDVADELRVTPDELKKYL' A
#
# COMPACT_ATOMS: atom_id res chain seq x y z
N MET A 1 -8.17 26.29 3.03
CA MET A 1 -8.92 25.16 3.60
C MET A 1 -8.05 23.92 3.52
N GLU A 2 -7.18 23.74 4.50
CA GLU A 2 -6.37 22.52 4.62
C GLU A 2 -7.29 21.41 5.12
N LYS A 3 -7.51 20.38 4.30
CA LYS A 3 -8.17 19.16 4.75
C LYS A 3 -7.15 18.35 5.56
N SER A 4 -7.02 18.69 6.84
CA SER A 4 -6.32 17.85 7.81
C SER A 4 -7.14 16.57 8.00
N ASN A 5 -6.72 15.49 7.34
CA ASN A 5 -7.27 14.16 7.56
C ASN A 5 -6.75 13.64 8.94
N PRO A 6 -7.61 13.50 9.96
CA PRO A 6 -7.17 13.33 11.35
C PRO A 6 -6.71 11.90 11.72
N LEU A 7 -6.42 11.03 10.75
CA LEU A 7 -5.93 9.67 11.01
C LEU A 7 -4.40 9.56 11.14
N SER A 8 -3.67 10.67 11.13
CA SER A 8 -2.21 10.67 11.34
C SER A 8 -1.80 10.57 12.81
N THR A 9 -2.42 9.66 13.57
CA THR A 9 -1.91 9.24 14.88
C THR A 9 -0.83 8.18 14.66
N LYS A 10 0.43 8.57 14.85
CA LYS A 10 1.62 7.74 15.11
C LYS A 10 1.38 6.22 15.03
N ASN A 11 1.57 5.58 13.88
CA ASN A 11 1.72 4.13 13.83
C ASN A 11 2.42 3.68 12.55
N SER A 12 3.64 3.17 12.73
CA SER A 12 4.54 2.48 11.78
C SER A 12 4.40 2.84 10.29
N ARG A 13 5.33 3.66 9.78
CA ARG A 13 5.54 3.92 8.34
C ARG A 13 6.13 2.68 7.66
N ILE A 14 5.45 1.53 7.73
CA ILE A 14 5.84 0.33 6.99
C ILE A 14 5.48 0.61 5.54
N PHE A 15 6.51 0.84 4.74
CA PHE A 15 6.38 0.98 3.30
C PHE A 15 6.51 -0.39 2.66
N LEU A 16 5.66 -0.66 1.68
CA LEU A 16 5.69 -1.89 0.91
C LEU A 16 6.39 -1.65 -0.41
N THR A 17 7.40 -2.47 -0.69
CA THR A 17 8.05 -2.53 -1.99
C THR A 17 7.25 -3.43 -2.94
N ALA A 18 7.58 -3.37 -4.23
CA ALA A 18 6.99 -4.29 -5.20
C ALA A 18 7.28 -5.77 -4.86
N LYS A 19 8.45 -6.07 -4.27
CA LYS A 19 8.80 -7.44 -3.87
C LYS A 19 7.90 -7.93 -2.73
N ASP A 20 7.64 -7.09 -1.74
CA ASP A 20 6.76 -7.42 -0.63
C ASP A 20 5.34 -7.69 -1.13
N LEU A 21 4.86 -6.85 -2.06
CA LEU A 21 3.56 -7.06 -2.69
C LEU A 21 3.49 -8.35 -3.50
N MET A 22 4.58 -8.74 -4.17
CA MET A 22 4.65 -10.05 -4.83
C MET A 22 4.59 -11.20 -3.83
N ALA A 23 5.27 -11.09 -2.69
CA ALA A 23 5.23 -12.11 -1.64
C ALA A 23 3.84 -12.24 -1.00
N ILE A 24 3.18 -11.10 -0.73
CA ILE A 24 1.82 -11.03 -0.15
C ILE A 24 0.78 -11.61 -1.10
N THR A 25 0.81 -11.21 -2.38
CA THR A 25 -0.27 -11.51 -3.33
C THR A 25 0.00 -12.75 -4.19
N GLY A 26 1.24 -13.24 -4.22
CA GLY A 26 1.67 -14.28 -5.17
C GLY A 26 1.69 -13.80 -6.62
N PHE A 27 1.50 -12.51 -6.89
CA PHE A 27 1.43 -11.97 -8.24
C PHE A 27 2.81 -11.90 -8.90
N LYS A 28 2.81 -12.10 -10.22
CA LYS A 28 3.98 -11.82 -11.06
C LYS A 28 4.20 -10.32 -11.15
N GLU A 29 5.45 -9.92 -11.39
CA GLU A 29 5.92 -8.53 -11.40
C GLU A 29 5.03 -7.57 -12.23
N ARG A 30 4.57 -7.99 -13.43
CA ARG A 30 3.67 -7.18 -14.26
C ARG A 30 2.33 -6.89 -13.57
N ALA A 31 1.72 -7.89 -12.96
CA ALA A 31 0.46 -7.73 -12.24
C ALA A 31 0.65 -6.88 -10.98
N THR A 32 1.76 -7.05 -10.27
CA THR A 32 2.11 -6.21 -9.11
C THR A 32 2.30 -4.76 -9.48
N ARG A 33 3.00 -4.45 -10.57
CA ARG A 33 3.12 -3.06 -11.07
C ARG A 33 1.76 -2.45 -11.40
N ASN A 34 0.88 -3.21 -12.05
CA ASN A 34 -0.47 -2.74 -12.35
C ASN A 34 -1.29 -2.49 -11.08
N LEU A 35 -1.14 -3.35 -10.06
CA LEU A 35 -1.76 -3.16 -8.75
C LEU A 35 -1.26 -1.86 -8.09
N ILE A 36 0.05 -1.65 -8.04
CA ILE A 36 0.65 -0.43 -7.48
C ILE A 36 0.13 0.81 -8.21
N ALA A 37 0.16 0.82 -9.53
CA ALA A 37 -0.32 1.95 -10.33
C ALA A 37 -1.81 2.24 -10.07
N ARG A 38 -2.63 1.19 -9.93
CA ARG A 38 -4.05 1.32 -9.59
C ARG A 38 -4.27 1.93 -8.21
N ILE A 39 -3.54 1.47 -7.19
CA ILE A 39 -3.61 2.03 -5.83
C ILE A 39 -3.21 3.50 -5.86
N LYS A 40 -2.09 3.83 -6.49
CA LYS A 40 -1.60 5.21 -6.60
C LYS A 40 -2.60 6.13 -7.30
N LYS A 41 -3.18 5.66 -8.41
CA LYS A 41 -4.23 6.37 -9.13
C LYS A 41 -5.48 6.60 -8.28
N LYS A 42 -5.91 5.60 -7.48
CA LYS A 42 -7.05 5.71 -6.55
C LYS A 42 -6.79 6.74 -5.45
N LEU A 43 -5.56 6.79 -4.92
CA LEU A 43 -5.15 7.74 -3.89
C LEU A 43 -4.82 9.14 -4.43
N GLY A 44 -4.67 9.30 -5.75
CA GLY A 44 -4.27 10.56 -6.36
C GLY A 44 -2.83 10.97 -6.05
N ILE A 45 -1.95 9.99 -5.77
CA ILE A 45 -0.54 10.23 -5.47
C ILE A 45 0.35 9.92 -6.68
N ASN A 46 1.55 10.49 -6.70
CA ASN A 46 2.50 10.31 -7.79
C ASN A 46 3.20 8.93 -7.74
N ASP A 47 3.84 8.56 -8.85
CA ASP A 47 4.55 7.29 -8.99
C ASP A 47 5.78 7.14 -8.09
N PHE A 48 6.34 8.24 -7.58
CA PHE A 48 7.49 8.22 -6.67
C PHE A 48 7.08 8.07 -5.20
N THR A 49 5.80 8.27 -4.88
CA THR A 49 5.30 8.15 -3.51
C THR A 49 5.27 6.67 -3.11
N PRO A 50 5.89 6.29 -1.99
CA PRO A 50 5.83 4.91 -1.51
C PRO A 50 4.42 4.57 -1.01
N LEU A 51 4.02 3.31 -1.19
CA LEU A 51 2.77 2.81 -0.62
C LEU A 51 3.02 2.29 0.78
N THR A 52 2.12 2.61 1.70
CA THR A 52 2.14 2.06 3.05
C THR A 52 1.40 0.73 3.11
N ILE A 53 1.67 -0.03 4.17
CA ILE A 53 0.92 -1.26 4.46
C ILE A 53 -0.59 -1.02 4.57
N PHE A 54 -1.01 0.17 5.04
CA PHE A 54 -2.42 0.53 5.16
C PHE A 54 -3.08 0.79 3.80
N ASP A 55 -2.39 1.48 2.89
CA ASP A 55 -2.87 1.74 1.53
C ASP A 55 -3.16 0.43 0.78
N VAL A 56 -2.28 -0.55 0.99
CA VAL A 56 -2.37 -1.86 0.37
C VAL A 56 -3.43 -2.72 1.06
N ALA A 57 -3.50 -2.66 2.39
CA ALA A 57 -4.53 -3.35 3.17
C ALA A 57 -5.95 -2.91 2.76
N ASP A 58 -6.17 -1.60 2.58
CA ASP A 58 -7.44 -1.05 2.05
C ASP A 58 -7.77 -1.61 0.67
N GLU A 59 -6.79 -1.63 -0.24
CA GLU A 59 -7.02 -2.12 -1.60
C GLU A 59 -7.32 -3.63 -1.67
N LEU A 60 -6.61 -4.42 -0.86
CA LEU A 60 -6.77 -5.87 -0.81
C LEU A 60 -7.91 -6.32 0.11
N ARG A 61 -8.52 -5.40 0.85
CA ARG A 61 -9.58 -5.65 1.85
C ARG A 61 -9.14 -6.66 2.92
N VAL A 62 -7.91 -6.52 3.38
CA VAL A 62 -7.31 -7.33 4.45
C VAL A 62 -6.82 -6.42 5.57
N THR A 63 -6.47 -6.98 6.71
CA THR A 63 -5.90 -6.20 7.81
C THR A 63 -4.39 -5.98 7.63
N PRO A 64 -3.81 -4.85 8.09
CA PRO A 64 -2.37 -4.64 8.07
C PRO A 64 -1.59 -5.73 8.81
N ASP A 65 -2.17 -6.32 9.85
CA ASP A 65 -1.52 -7.39 10.63
C ASP A 65 -1.43 -8.71 9.86
N GLU A 66 -2.38 -9.00 8.96
CA GLU A 66 -2.23 -10.12 8.01
C GLU A 66 -1.10 -9.88 7.03
N LEU A 67 -0.95 -8.65 6.53
CA LEU A 67 0.14 -8.29 5.62
C LEU A 67 1.51 -8.38 6.28
N LYS A 68 1.63 -8.01 7.57
CA LYS A 68 2.88 -8.11 8.33
C LYS A 68 3.44 -9.53 8.43
N LYS A 69 2.61 -10.56 8.27
CA LYS A 69 3.08 -11.97 8.32
C LYS A 69 3.98 -12.35 7.14
N TYR A 70 4.01 -11.53 6.09
CA TYR A 70 4.76 -11.75 4.86
C TYR A 70 5.99 -10.85 4.73
N LEU A 71 6.23 -9.97 5.72
CA LEU A 71 7.36 -9.05 5.80
C LEU A 71 8.46 -9.62 6.69
#